data_AF-A0A6L8FX21-F1
#
_entry.id   AF-A0A6L8FX21-F1
#
_cell.length_a   1.000
_cell.length_b   1.000
_cell.length_c   1.000
_cell.angle_alpha   90.00
_cell.angle_beta   90.00
_cell.angle_gamma   90.00
#
_symmetry.space_group_name_H-M   'P 1'
#
loop_
_entity.id
_entity.type
_entity.pdbx_description
1 polymer ?
#
loop_
_entity_poly.entity_id
_entity_poly.type
_entity_poly.pdbx_seq_one_letter_code
_entity_poly.pdbx_strand_id
1 'polypeptide(L)' 'MSEKEIVEKTEVPATVESLQADLHALGVKPGMVVLVHSSLSSMGWVCGGAVAVIAALQKSL' A
#
# COMPACT_ATOMS: atom_id res chain seq x y z
N MET A 1 -12.76 8.48 -8.87
CA MET A 1 -11.61 8.76 -9.74
C MET A 1 -11.45 7.60 -10.69
N SER A 2 -11.15 7.88 -11.95
CA SER A 2 -10.77 6.84 -12.90
C SER A 2 -9.34 6.37 -12.64
N GLU A 3 -8.99 5.17 -13.09
CA GLU A 3 -7.62 4.67 -12.97
C GLU A 3 -6.62 5.58 -13.69
N LYS A 4 -7.00 6.12 -14.86
CA LYS A 4 -6.18 7.07 -15.62
C LYS A 4 -5.77 8.29 -14.79
N GLU A 5 -6.72 8.90 -14.09
CA GLU A 5 -6.46 10.05 -13.22
C GLU A 5 -5.49 9.72 -12.08
N ILE A 6 -5.53 8.47 -11.57
CA ILE A 6 -4.64 8.01 -10.51
C ILE A 6 -3.23 7.83 -11.06
N VAL A 7 -3.09 7.17 -12.22
CA VAL A 7 -1.81 6.98 -12.90
C VAL A 7 -1.14 8.32 -13.21
N GLU A 8 -1.88 9.29 -13.78
CA GLU A 8 -1.34 10.62 -14.12
C GLU A 8 -0.86 11.42 -12.89
N LYS A 9 -1.41 11.16 -11.71
CA LYS A 9 -1.05 11.82 -10.45
C LYS A 9 0.00 11.05 -9.63
N THR A 10 0.41 9.87 -10.08
CA THR A 10 1.35 9.00 -9.37
C THR A 10 2.72 9.12 -10.01
N GLU A 11 3.69 9.70 -9.29
CA GLU A 11 5.06 9.84 -9.80
C GLU A 11 5.79 8.49 -9.88
N VAL A 12 5.68 7.68 -8.82
CA VAL A 12 6.26 6.33 -8.74
C VAL A 12 5.18 5.37 -8.27
N PRO A 13 4.99 4.23 -8.95
CA PRO A 13 3.99 3.24 -8.57
C PRO A 13 4.32 2.61 -7.22
N ALA A 14 3.31 2.43 -6.36
CA ALA A 14 3.49 1.66 -5.14
C ALA A 14 3.57 0.16 -5.48
N THR A 15 4.56 -0.54 -4.91
CA THR A 15 4.72 -1.99 -5.02
C THR A 15 4.55 -2.66 -3.67
N VAL A 16 4.53 -3.99 -3.63
CA VAL A 16 4.49 -4.72 -2.36
C VAL A 16 5.69 -4.35 -1.48
N GLU A 17 6.87 -4.21 -2.08
CA GLU A 17 8.12 -3.89 -1.40
C GLU A 17 8.14 -2.44 -0.88
N SER A 18 7.67 -1.47 -1.68
CA SER A 18 7.62 -0.08 -1.23
C SER A 18 6.61 0.09 -0.10
N LEU A 19 5.43 -0.53 -0.21
CA LEU A 19 4.40 -0.49 0.82
C LEU A 19 4.88 -1.16 2.12
N GLN A 20 5.58 -2.30 2.04
CA GLN A 20 6.16 -2.94 3.21
C GLN A 20 7.19 -2.03 3.90
N ALA A 21 8.06 -1.37 3.13
CA ALA A 21 9.04 -0.44 3.66
C ALA A 21 8.36 0.75 4.36
N ASP A 22 7.33 1.33 3.75
CA ASP A 22 6.55 2.44 4.32
C ASP A 22 5.80 2.04 5.60
N LEU A 23 5.22 0.83 5.63
CA LEU A 23 4.56 0.28 6.82
C LEU A 23 5.54 0.09 7.98
N HIS A 24 6.73 -0.46 7.71
CA HIS A 24 7.80 -0.57 8.71
C HIS A 24 8.29 0.80 9.18
N ALA A 25 8.43 1.77 8.27
CA ALA A 25 8.81 3.14 8.61
C ALA A 25 7.75 3.84 9.49
N LEU A 26 6.47 3.54 9.28
CA LEU A 26 5.36 3.99 10.13
C LEU A 26 5.35 3.31 11.51
N GLY A 27 6.09 2.22 11.67
CA GLY A 27 6.25 1.49 12.93
C GLY A 27 5.40 0.21 13.04
N VAL A 28 4.81 -0.27 11.94
CA VAL A 28 4.23 -1.62 11.88
C VAL A 28 5.36 -2.63 12.03
N LYS A 29 5.17 -3.63 12.89
CA LYS A 29 6.19 -4.62 13.23
C LYS A 29 5.60 -6.02 13.31
N PRO A 30 6.44 -7.05 13.16
CA PRO A 30 6.03 -8.42 13.38
C PRO A 30 5.40 -8.65 14.75
N GLY A 31 4.31 -9.42 14.77
CA GLY A 31 3.53 -9.78 15.98
C GLY A 31 2.46 -8.78 16.39
N MET A 32 2.27 -7.67 15.66
CA MET A 32 1.17 -6.74 15.92
C MET A 32 -0.16 -7.30 15.41
N VAL A 33 -1.24 -7.02 16.15
CA VAL A 33 -2.61 -7.16 15.64
C VAL A 33 -3.10 -5.77 15.27
N VAL A 34 -3.37 -5.55 13.98
CA VAL A 34 -3.78 -4.25 13.45
C VAL A 34 -5.18 -4.32 12.81
N LEU A 35 -6.02 -3.34 13.12
CA LEU A 35 -7.27 -3.09 12.43
C LEU A 35 -7.04 -1.96 11.42
N VAL A 36 -7.26 -2.24 10.13
CA VAL A 36 -6.90 -1.31 9.05
C VAL A 36 -8.15 -0.78 8.35
N HIS A 37 -8.22 0.56 8.24
CA HIS A 37 -9.08 1.24 7.28
C HIS A 37 -8.19 1.81 6.17
N SER A 38 -8.54 1.55 4.91
CA SER A 38 -7.72 1.98 3.77
C SER A 38 -8.58 2.58 2.67
N SER A 39 -7.96 3.45 1.88
CA SER A 39 -8.53 4.03 0.66
C SER A 39 -7.53 3.80 -0.46
N LEU A 40 -7.81 2.84 -1.35
CA LEU A 40 -6.85 2.44 -2.39
C LEU A 40 -6.45 3.61 -3.30
N SER A 41 -7.41 4.47 -3.64
CA SER A 41 -7.16 5.64 -4.48
C SER A 41 -6.34 6.74 -3.80
N SER A 42 -6.24 6.77 -2.46
CA SER A 42 -5.41 7.77 -1.77
C SER A 42 -3.93 7.37 -1.72
N MET A 43 -3.61 6.11 -2.02
CA MET A 43 -2.22 5.60 -2.09
C MET A 43 -1.57 5.81 -3.47
N GLY A 44 -2.28 6.44 -4.41
CA GLY A 44 -1.84 6.53 -5.81
C GLY A 44 -2.05 5.22 -6.55
N TRP A 45 -1.29 5.02 -7.63
CA TRP A 45 -1.37 3.80 -8.42
C TRP A 45 -0.56 2.69 -7.76
N VAL A 46 -1.24 1.60 -7.40
CA VAL A 46 -0.63 0.43 -6.77
C VAL A 46 -0.49 -0.68 -7.81
N CYS A 47 0.75 -1.10 -8.08
CA CYS A 47 1.03 -2.22 -8.96
C CYS A 47 0.49 -3.52 -8.33
N GLY A 48 -0.62 -4.04 -8.86
CA GLY A 48 -1.35 -5.19 -8.30
C GLY A 48 -2.55 -4.81 -7.43
N GLY A 49 -2.88 -3.52 -7.32
CA GLY A 49 -4.08 -3.02 -6.67
C GLY A 49 -4.22 -3.47 -5.21
N ALA A 50 -5.44 -3.80 -4.79
CA ALA A 50 -5.73 -4.22 -3.42
C ALA A 50 -4.93 -5.46 -2.97
N VAL A 51 -4.63 -6.40 -3.88
CA VAL A 51 -3.89 -7.62 -3.56
C VAL A 51 -2.46 -7.29 -3.10
N ALA A 52 -1.81 -6.32 -3.75
CA ALA A 52 -0.49 -5.88 -3.36
C ALA A 52 -0.47 -5.24 -1.95
N VAL A 53 -1.52 -4.48 -1.60
CA VAL A 53 -1.67 -3.89 -0.26
C VAL A 53 -1.85 -4.97 0.81
N ILE A 54 -2.69 -5.98 0.55
CA ILE A 54 -2.89 -7.10 1.47
C ILE A 54 -1.57 -7.87 1.66
N ALA A 55 -0.85 -8.15 0.57
CA ALA A 55 0.44 -8.84 0.63
C ALA A 55 1.48 -8.04 1.42
N ALA A 56 1.54 -6.73 1.25
CA ALA A 56 2.45 -5.87 2.00
C ALA A 56 2.12 -5.88 3.51
N LEU A 57 0.83 -5.79 3.89
CA LEU A 57 0.40 -5.90 5.29
C LEU A 57 0.77 -7.26 5.88
N GLN A 58 0.50 -8.37 5.18
CA GLN A 58 0.85 -9.72 5.65
C GLN A 58 2.36 -9.92 5.82
N LYS A 59 3.19 -9.27 4.97
CA LYS A 59 4.66 -9.32 5.09
C LYS A 59 5.22 -8.41 6.20
N SER A 60 4.42 -7.47 6.70
CA SER A 60 4.86 -6.48 7.70
C SER A 60 4.52 -6.87 9.14
N LEU A 61 3.59 -7.82 9.31
CA LEU A 61 3.05 -8.30 10.59
C LEU A 61 3.68 -9.63 11.03
#